data_AF-A0A6I9SB41-F1
#
_entry.id   AF-A0A6I9SB41-F1
#
_cell.length_a   1.000
_cell.length_b   1.000
_cell.length_c   1.000
_cell.angle_alpha   90.00
_cell.angle_beta   90.00
_cell.angle_gamma   90.00
#
_symmetry.space_group_name_H-M   'P 1'
#
loop_
_entity.id
_entity.type
_entity.pdbx_description
1 polymer ?
#
loop_
_entity_poly.entity_id
_entity_poly.type
_entity_poly.pdbx_seq_one_letter_code
_entity_poly.pdbx_strand_id
1 'polypeptide(L)'
;MEKYFGNAYRGDPGVPHGDPDRFANIWIGSFAFSALTWFDPYMWNLSNQFNWHDKAMMFEHYHWKKAMEKNQPYQFKWNQYMSKPVRDSYYYNWPVYFP
;
A
#
# COMPACT_ATOMS: atom_id res chain seq x y z
N MET A 1 -8.97 -17.00 -36.01
CA MET A 1 -8.08 -16.83 -34.85
C MET A 1 -6.64 -17.26 -35.15
N GLU A 2 -6.40 -18.32 -35.92
CA GLU A 2 -5.02 -18.78 -36.24
C GLU A 2 -4.20 -17.81 -37.11
N LYS A 3 -4.84 -17.04 -38.01
CA LYS A 3 -4.14 -16.16 -38.95
C LYS A 3 -3.62 -14.85 -38.32
N TYR A 4 -4.25 -14.39 -37.23
CA TYR A 4 -3.85 -13.17 -36.53
C TYR A 4 -2.71 -13.41 -35.54
N PHE A 5 -2.66 -14.58 -34.90
CA PHE A 5 -1.59 -14.93 -33.95
C PHE A 5 -0.46 -15.77 -34.60
N GLY A 6 -0.71 -16.42 -35.74
CA GLY A 6 0.26 -17.31 -36.37
C GLY A 6 1.52 -16.63 -36.94
N ASN A 7 1.44 -15.34 -37.30
CA ASN A 7 2.62 -14.59 -37.78
C ASN A 7 3.39 -13.91 -36.65
N ALA A 8 2.71 -13.39 -35.62
CA ALA A 8 3.38 -12.71 -34.50
C ALA A 8 4.16 -13.67 -33.58
N TYR A 9 3.74 -14.95 -33.51
CA TYR A 9 4.36 -15.96 -32.64
C TYR A 9 5.35 -16.89 -33.34
N ARG A 10 5.69 -16.64 -34.61
CA ARG A 10 6.54 -17.54 -35.42
C ARG A 10 8.05 -17.32 -35.26
N GLY A 11 8.48 -16.62 -34.22
CA GLY A 11 9.90 -16.39 -33.97
C GLY A 11 10.53 -15.41 -34.96
N ASP A 12 9.79 -14.39 -35.40
CA ASP A 12 10.40 -13.23 -36.04
C ASP A 12 11.45 -12.64 -35.07
N PRO A 13 12.72 -12.49 -35.47
CA PRO A 13 13.78 -11.97 -34.61
C PRO A 13 13.52 -10.53 -34.10
N GLY A 14 12.55 -9.82 -34.68
CA GLY A 14 12.03 -8.56 -34.14
C GLY A 14 11.02 -8.70 -32.99
N VAL A 15 10.54 -9.92 -32.70
CA VAL A 15 9.56 -10.21 -31.64
C VAL A 15 10.31 -10.55 -30.34
N PRO A 16 9.99 -9.88 -29.21
CA PRO A 16 10.73 -10.00 -27.94
C PRO A 16 10.87 -11.40 -27.34
N HIS A 17 10.18 -12.40 -27.88
CA HIS A 17 10.13 -13.78 -27.40
C HIS A 17 11.03 -14.76 -28.18
N GLY A 18 11.72 -14.33 -29.23
CA GLY A 18 12.62 -15.17 -30.03
C GLY A 18 14.00 -15.42 -29.40
N ASP A 19 14.37 -14.61 -28.40
CA ASP A 19 15.62 -14.70 -27.65
C ASP A 19 15.38 -15.52 -26.36
N PRO A 20 16.05 -16.67 -26.16
CA PRO A 20 15.88 -17.53 -24.98
C PRO A 20 16.05 -16.79 -23.64
N ASP A 21 16.97 -15.82 -23.58
CA ASP A 21 17.21 -15.03 -22.37
C ASP A 21 16.03 -14.09 -22.08
N ARG A 22 15.45 -13.49 -23.12
CA ARG A 22 14.25 -12.65 -22.99
C ARG A 22 13.02 -13.47 -22.64
N PHE A 23 12.89 -14.67 -23.21
CA PHE A 23 11.82 -15.59 -22.89
C PHE A 23 11.84 -15.97 -21.40
N ALA A 24 13.00 -16.38 -20.87
CA ALA A 24 13.15 -16.71 -19.46
C ALA A 24 12.85 -15.50 -18.55
N ASN A 25 13.35 -14.32 -18.89
CA ASN A 25 13.10 -13.10 -18.11
C ASN A 25 11.61 -12.72 -18.06
N ILE A 26 10.87 -12.88 -19.16
CA ILE A 26 9.42 -12.59 -19.22
C ILE A 26 8.63 -13.58 -18.35
N TRP A 27 9.00 -14.86 -18.36
CA TRP A 27 8.37 -15.87 -17.51
C TRP A 27 8.63 -15.62 -16.03
N ILE A 28 9.88 -15.33 -15.66
CA ILE A 28 10.24 -15.03 -14.26
C ILE A 28 9.48 -13.78 -13.78
N GLY A 29 9.44 -12.71 -14.58
CA GLY A 29 8.71 -11.50 -14.24
C GLY A 29 7.21 -11.74 -14.09
N SER A 30 6.60 -12.49 -15.02
CA SER A 30 5.16 -12.80 -14.98
C SER A 30 4.81 -13.70 -13.78
N PHE A 31 5.66 -14.69 -13.48
CA PHE A 31 5.48 -15.58 -12.33
C PHE A 31 5.62 -14.82 -11.01
N ALA A 32 6.67 -13.99 -10.87
CA ALA A 32 6.88 -13.16 -9.69
C ALA A 32 5.71 -12.19 -9.46
N PHE A 33 5.25 -11.50 -10.51
CA PHE A 33 4.09 -10.61 -10.43
C PHE A 33 2.81 -11.35 -10.03
N SER A 34 2.58 -12.54 -10.58
CA SER A 34 1.40 -13.35 -10.26
C SER A 34 1.43 -13.86 -8.82
N ALA A 35 2.59 -14.32 -8.34
CA ALA A 35 2.74 -14.73 -6.94
C ALA A 35 2.48 -13.56 -5.98
N LEU A 36 3.09 -12.40 -6.24
CA LEU A 36 2.89 -11.21 -5.41
C LEU A 36 1.43 -10.76 -5.37
N THR A 37 0.76 -10.70 -6.51
CA THR A 37 -0.65 -10.29 -6.59
C THR A 37 -1.62 -11.34 -6.05
N TRP A 38 -1.23 -12.62 -6.00
CA TRP A 38 -2.01 -13.66 -5.33
C TRP A 38 -2.00 -13.52 -3.81
N PHE A 39 -0.84 -13.19 -3.23
CA PHE A 39 -0.70 -12.99 -1.78
C PHE A 39 -1.19 -11.60 -1.31
N ASP A 40 -0.98 -10.57 -2.13
CA ASP A 40 -1.45 -9.21 -1.88
C ASP A 40 -2.17 -8.65 -3.12
N PRO A 41 -3.47 -8.95 -3.29
CA PRO A 41 -4.26 -8.46 -4.43
C PRO A 41 -4.44 -6.94 -4.42
N TYR A 42 -4.09 -6.27 -3.31
CA TYR A 42 -4.20 -4.83 -3.13
C TYR A 42 -2.82 -4.18 -2.98
N MET A 43 -1.80 -4.76 -3.59
CA MET A 43 -0.43 -4.23 -3.57
C MET A 43 -0.37 -2.75 -4.02
N TRP A 44 -1.28 -2.32 -4.90
CA TRP A 44 -1.42 -0.92 -5.33
C TRP A 44 -1.86 0.04 -4.21
N ASN A 45 -2.40 -0.47 -3.09
CA ASN A 45 -2.72 0.31 -1.89
C ASN A 45 -1.52 0.46 -0.93
N LEU A 46 -0.36 -0.16 -1.19
CA LEU A 46 0.83 -0.03 -0.34
C LEU A 46 1.21 1.44 -0.07
N SER A 47 0.98 2.34 -1.03
CA SER A 47 1.24 3.77 -0.86
C SER A 47 0.35 4.43 0.20
N ASN A 48 -0.86 3.90 0.40
CA ASN A 48 -1.85 4.41 1.37
C ASN A 48 -1.87 3.58 2.67
N GLN A 49 -1.11 2.50 2.77
CA GLN A 49 -1.08 1.64 3.96
C GLN A 49 -0.42 2.32 5.17
N PHE A 50 0.50 3.27 4.96
CA PHE A 50 1.18 3.96 6.06
C PHE A 50 0.47 5.26 6.43
N ASN A 51 -0.63 5.15 7.18
CA ASN A 51 -1.23 6.28 7.85
C ASN A 51 -0.59 6.49 9.23
N TRP A 52 0.26 7.52 9.36
CA TRP A 52 0.89 7.89 10.63
C TRP A 52 -0.14 8.23 11.72
N HIS A 53 -1.22 8.90 11.34
CA HIS A 53 -2.27 9.30 12.27
C HIS A 53 -2.94 8.07 12.91
N ASP A 54 -3.30 7.08 12.10
CA ASP A 54 -3.93 5.85 12.60
C ASP A 54 -3.02 5.12 13.59
N LYS A 55 -1.71 5.09 13.33
CA LYS A 55 -0.73 4.51 14.28
C LYS A 55 -0.67 5.29 15.59
N ALA A 56 -0.70 6.61 15.53
CA ALA A 56 -0.72 7.44 16.73
C ALA A 56 -2.01 7.25 17.55
N MET A 57 -3.16 7.15 16.88
CA MET A 57 -4.44 6.85 17.52
C MET A 57 -4.48 5.46 18.14
N MET A 58 -3.94 4.45 17.45
CA MET A 58 -3.83 3.09 17.99
C MET A 58 -2.93 3.02 19.22
N PHE A 59 -1.83 3.78 19.23
CA PHE A 59 -0.95 3.90 20.39
C PHE A 59 -1.68 4.55 21.57
N GLU A 60 -2.39 5.65 21.34
CA GLU A 60 -3.16 6.35 22.37
C GLU A 60 -4.29 5.44 22.93
N HIS A 61 -5.00 4.73 22.06
CA HIS A 61 -6.04 3.77 22.41
C HIS A 61 -5.51 2.61 23.27
N TYR A 62 -4.32 2.10 22.95
CA TYR A 62 -3.67 1.05 23.74
C TYR A 62 -3.39 1.52 25.18
N HIS A 63 -2.85 2.73 25.33
CA HIS A 63 -2.58 3.29 26.65
C HIS A 63 -3.86 3.60 27.43
N TRP A 64 -4.90 4.07 26.75
CA TRP A 64 -6.21 4.25 27.34
C TRP A 64 -6.80 2.94 27.86
N LYS A 65 -6.76 1.85 27.08
CA LYS A 65 -7.19 0.52 27.51
C LYS A 65 -6.46 0.05 28.78
N LYS A 66 -5.13 0.20 28.81
CA LYS A 66 -4.32 -0.13 30.00
C LYS A 66 -4.69 0.69 31.22
N ALA A 67 -5.05 1.96 31.05
CA ALA A 67 -5.49 2.81 32.14
C ALA A 67 -6.88 2.37 32.64
N MET A 68 -7.80 2.01 31.72
CA MET A 68 -9.10 1.45 32.08
C MET A 68 -9.00 0.14 32.86
N GLU A 69 -8.12 -0.79 32.45
CA GLU A 69 -7.86 -2.04 33.19
C GLU A 69 -7.41 -1.79 34.63
N LYS A 70 -6.74 -0.66 34.88
CA LYS A 70 -6.26 -0.25 36.20
C LYS A 70 -7.24 0.70 36.93
N ASN A 71 -8.41 0.98 36.35
CA ASN A 71 -9.35 2.00 36.84
C ASN A 71 -8.69 3.38 37.07
N GLN A 72 -7.71 3.74 36.24
CA GLN A 72 -7.00 5.02 36.30
C GLN A 72 -7.55 6.00 35.26
N PRO A 73 -7.64 7.30 35.60
CA PRO A 73 -8.00 8.32 34.62
C PRO A 73 -6.91 8.41 33.55
N TYR A 74 -7.32 8.53 32.28
CA TYR A 74 -6.42 8.72 31.15
C TYR A 74 -6.68 10.05 30.47
N GLN A 75 -5.62 10.81 30.25
CA GLN A 75 -5.68 12.08 29.53
C GLN A 75 -5.14 11.90 28.11
N PHE A 76 -6.01 12.13 27.12
CA PHE A 76 -5.64 12.12 25.70
C PHE A 76 -4.67 13.27 25.41
N LYS A 77 -3.51 12.94 24.84
CA LYS A 77 -2.40 13.85 24.57
C LYS A 77 -2.33 14.29 23.11
N TRP A 78 -2.96 13.56 22.19
CA TRP A 78 -2.91 13.87 20.76
C TRP A 78 -3.30 15.32 20.45
N ASN A 79 -4.36 15.83 21.08
CA ASN A 79 -4.83 17.20 20.86
C ASN A 79 -4.12 18.28 21.68
N GLN A 80 -3.18 17.89 22.55
CA GLN A 80 -2.51 18.80 23.49
C GLN A 80 -1.14 19.26 22.99
N TYR A 81 -0.47 18.47 22.15
CA TYR A 81 0.83 18.88 21.61
C TYR A 81 0.71 19.98 20.54
N MET A 82 -0.45 20.13 19.91
CA MET A 82 -0.71 21.12 18.88
C MET A 82 -1.32 22.40 19.45
N SER A 83 -0.86 23.56 18.98
CA SER A 83 -1.57 24.82 19.23
C SER A 83 -2.93 24.81 18.52
N LYS A 84 -3.91 25.54 19.06
CA LYS A 84 -5.26 25.65 18.47
C LYS A 84 -5.25 25.91 16.96
N PRO A 85 -4.51 26.90 16.40
CA PRO A 85 -4.51 27.13 14.95
C PRO A 85 -3.91 25.97 14.15
N VAL A 86 -2.88 25.31 14.66
CA VAL A 86 -2.26 24.14 13.99
C VAL A 86 -3.24 22.98 13.97
N ARG A 87 -3.92 22.72 15.09
CA ARG A 87 -4.91 21.65 15.21
C ARG A 87 -6.09 21.88 14.28
N ASP A 88 -6.63 23.09 14.25
CA ASP A 88 -7.79 23.42 13.42
C ASP A 88 -7.43 23.29 11.92
N SER A 89 -6.23 23.73 11.53
CA SER A 89 -5.69 23.50 10.17
C SER A 89 -5.48 22.01 9.86
N TYR A 90 -4.97 21.24 10.82
CA TYR A 90 -4.72 19.81 10.66
C TYR A 90 -6.00 19.03 10.37
N TYR A 91 -7.08 19.31 11.11
CA TYR A 91 -8.38 18.69 10.89
C TYR A 91 -9.09 19.21 9.64
N TYR A 92 -8.92 20.49 9.29
CA TYR A 92 -9.46 21.04 8.04
C TYR A 92 -8.84 20.36 6.81
N ASN A 93 -7.52 20.16 6.83
CA ASN A 93 -6.77 19.54 5.73
C ASN A 93 -6.74 18.00 5.80
N TRP A 94 -7.52 17.39 6.69
CA TRP A 94 -7.52 15.94 6.89
C TRP A 94 -7.70 15.12 5.60
N PRO A 95 -8.64 15.45 4.70
CA PRO A 95 -8.84 14.69 3.46
C PRO A 95 -7.65 14.80 2.49
N VAL A 96 -6.77 15.79 2.68
CA VAL A 96 -5.57 15.98 1.86
C VAL A 96 -4.42 15.12 2.38
N TYR A 97 -4.31 14.96 3.70
CA TYR A 97 -3.27 14.12 4.31
C TYR A 97 -3.59 12.63 4.24
N PHE A 98 -4.87 12.28 4.22
CA PHE A 98 -5.37 10.91 4.24
C PHE A 98 -6.44 10.72 3.15
N PRO A 99 -6.01 10.58 1.87
CA PRO A 99 -6.89 10.38 0.72
C PRO A 99 -7.48 8.96 0.64
#